data_AF-A0A926I363-F1
#
_entry.id   AF-A0A926I363-F1
#
_cell.length_a   1.000
_cell.length_b   1.000
_cell.length_c   1.000
_cell.angle_alpha   90.00
_cell.angle_beta   90.00
_cell.angle_gamma   90.00
#
_symmetry.space_group_name_H-M   'P 1'
#
loop_
_entity.id
_entity.type
_entity.pdbx_description
1 polymer ?
#
loop_
_entity_poly.entity_id
_entity_poly.type
_entity_poly.pdbx_seq_one_letter_code
_entity_poly.pdbx_strand_id
1 'polypeptide(L)' 'MYFNDDTDVLINLAGIKDPELLHQAEEDITNLAMTNIYNQQYEKFNTETLKDIHRIIFGQIYDWAGEFRSIKAKRAA' A
#
# COMPACT_ATOMS: atom_id res chain seq x y z
N MET A 1 9.49 -11.36 -3.15
CA MET A 1 8.35 -12.11 -2.56
C MET A 1 7.50 -11.08 -1.82
N TYR A 2 6.18 -11.06 -2.02
CA TYR A 2 5.30 -10.05 -1.40
C TYR A 2 4.61 -10.56 -0.14
N PHE A 3 4.57 -11.88 0.06
CA PHE A 3 3.93 -12.54 1.20
C PHE A 3 4.97 -13.10 2.14
N ASN A 4 4.62 -13.28 3.40
CA ASN A 4 5.48 -13.98 4.35
C ASN A 4 5.62 -15.45 3.96
N ASP A 5 6.76 -16.08 4.26
CA ASP A 5 7.00 -17.50 3.93
C ASP A 5 6.02 -18.45 4.65
N ASP A 6 5.50 -18.02 5.80
CA ASP A 6 4.69 -18.84 6.70
C ASP A 6 3.18 -18.53 6.65
N THR A 7 2.78 -17.44 5.97
CA THR A 7 1.39 -16.94 5.97
C THR A 7 1.04 -16.24 4.67
N ASP A 8 -0.23 -16.29 4.25
CA ASP A 8 -0.75 -15.53 3.11
C ASP A 8 -0.91 -14.01 3.37
N VAL A 9 -0.24 -13.49 4.38
CA VAL A 9 -0.21 -12.06 4.74
C VAL A 9 0.94 -11.35 4.04
N LEU A 10 0.68 -10.15 3.51
CA LEU A 10 1.70 -9.33 2.85
C LEU A 10 2.80 -8.92 3.82
N ILE A 11 4.05 -8.93 3.34
CA ILE A 11 5.19 -8.37 4.07
C ILE A 11 4.93 -6.87 4.23
N ASN A 12 4.86 -6.42 5.48
CA ASN A 12 4.60 -5.05 5.88
C ASN A 12 5.66 -4.58 6.88
N LEU A 13 5.83 -3.27 6.99
CA LEU A 13 6.84 -2.60 7.82
C LEU A 13 6.68 -2.91 9.32
N ALA A 14 5.47 -3.20 9.77
CA ALA A 14 5.16 -3.52 11.16
C ALA A 14 5.40 -5.01 11.51
N GLY A 15 5.75 -5.84 10.52
CA GLY A 15 5.95 -7.28 10.73
C GLY A 15 4.69 -8.05 11.12
N ILE A 16 3.50 -7.50 10.82
CA ILE A 16 2.22 -8.13 11.16
C ILE A 16 2.03 -9.38 10.29
N LYS A 17 1.73 -10.51 10.94
CA LYS A 17 1.42 -11.80 10.28
C LYS A 17 -0.04 -12.25 10.46
N ASP A 18 -0.84 -11.50 11.20
CA ASP A 18 -2.28 -11.74 11.35
C ASP A 18 -3.04 -10.93 10.28
N PRO A 19 -3.88 -11.57 9.45
CA PRO A 19 -4.55 -10.90 8.34
C PRO A 19 -5.57 -9.84 8.79
N GLU A 20 -6.28 -10.07 9.89
CA GLU A 20 -7.29 -9.15 10.39
C GLU A 20 -6.62 -7.92 11.03
N LEU A 21 -5.54 -8.14 11.78
CA LEU A 21 -4.75 -7.05 12.34
C LEU A 21 -4.10 -6.20 11.25
N LEU A 22 -3.60 -6.82 10.18
CA LEU A 22 -3.05 -6.07 9.05
C LEU A 22 -4.14 -5.25 8.38
N HIS A 23 -5.32 -5.83 8.16
CA HIS A 23 -6.45 -5.13 7.55
C HIS A 23 -6.85 -3.88 8.35
N GLN A 24 -6.96 -4.00 9.67
CA GLN A 24 -7.28 -2.87 10.55
C GLN A 24 -6.18 -1.79 10.51
N ALA A 25 -4.92 -2.19 10.57
CA ALA A 25 -3.80 -1.26 10.46
C ALA A 25 -3.77 -0.54 9.10
N GLU A 26 -4.06 -1.25 8.00
CA GLU A 26 -4.19 -0.66 6.66
C GLU A 26 -5.31 0.38 6.63
N GLU A 27 -6.50 0.06 7.15
CA GLU A 27 -7.63 0.96 7.19
C GLU A 27 -7.29 2.25 7.95
N ASP A 28 -6.76 2.13 9.17
CA ASP A 28 -6.41 3.29 10.01
C ASP A 28 -5.37 4.20 9.36
N ILE A 29 -4.29 3.60 8.84
CA ILE A 29 -3.17 4.34 8.25
C ILE A 29 -3.58 5.00 6.93
N THR A 30 -4.32 4.28 6.08
CA THR A 30 -4.74 4.81 4.77
C THR A 30 -5.78 5.91 4.93
N ASN A 31 -6.72 5.79 5.89
CA ASN A 31 -7.67 6.85 6.21
C ASN A 31 -6.97 8.16 6.61
N LEU A 32 -5.92 8.07 7.44
CA LEU A 32 -5.11 9.23 7.78
C LEU A 32 -4.34 9.76 6.55
N ALA A 33 -3.72 8.89 5.77
CA ALA A 33 -2.95 9.29 4.59
C ALA A 33 -3.82 9.98 3.51
N MET A 34 -5.08 9.58 3.38
CA MET A 34 -6.03 10.20 2.45
C MET A 34 -6.28 11.67 2.78
N THR A 35 -6.17 12.09 4.04
CA THR A 35 -6.27 13.53 4.40
C THR A 35 -5.16 14.37 3.73
N ASN A 36 -3.97 13.81 3.52
CA ASN A 36 -2.90 14.47 2.77
C ASN A 36 -3.25 14.54 1.28
N ILE A 37 -3.78 13.45 0.72
CA ILE A 37 -4.19 13.37 -0.69
C ILE A 37 -5.28 14.40 -1.02
N TYR A 38 -6.29 14.55 -0.18
CA TYR A 38 -7.38 15.50 -0.43
C TYR A 38 -6.92 16.97 -0.44
N ASN A 39 -5.84 17.28 0.26
CA ASN A 39 -5.26 18.62 0.30
C ASN A 39 -4.18 18.85 -0.76
N GLN A 40 -3.77 17.80 -1.48
CA GLN A 40 -2.70 17.87 -2.46
C GLN A 40 -3.26 18.14 -3.87
N GLN A 41 -2.64 19.08 -4.57
CA GLN A 41 -2.90 19.32 -5.99
C GLN A 41 -1.78 18.72 -6.84
N TYR A 42 -2.16 18.04 -7.92
CA TYR A 42 -1.22 17.48 -8.89
C TYR A 42 -1.34 18.24 -10.20
N GLU A 43 -0.22 18.78 -10.69
CA GLU A 43 -0.19 19.53 -11.95
C GLU A 43 -0.39 18.62 -13.18
N LYS A 44 -0.01 17.34 -13.05
CA LYS A 44 -0.08 16.33 -14.10
C LYS A 44 -0.66 15.05 -13.52
N PHE A 45 -1.34 14.28 -14.35
CA PHE A 45 -1.87 12.96 -13.99
C PHE A 45 -1.17 11.90 -14.86
N ASN A 46 0.06 11.59 -14.49
CA ASN A 46 0.91 10.62 -15.19
C ASN A 46 1.31 9.48 -14.24
N THR A 47 2.12 8.56 -14.75
CA THR A 47 2.64 7.43 -13.98
C THR A 47 3.38 7.85 -12.71
N GLU A 48 4.15 8.94 -12.75
CA GLU A 48 4.89 9.42 -11.59
C GLU A 48 3.94 9.89 -10.49
N THR A 49 2.87 10.58 -10.88
CA THR A 49 1.80 11.02 -9.97
C THR A 49 1.09 9.82 -9.34
N LEU A 50 0.81 8.78 -10.13
CA LEU A 50 0.22 7.55 -9.61
C LEU A 50 1.14 6.85 -8.60
N LYS A 51 2.45 6.76 -8.90
CA LYS A 51 3.46 6.19 -7.99
C LYS A 51 3.55 7.02 -6.70
N ASP A 52 3.50 8.34 -6.79
CA ASP A 52 3.53 9.25 -5.63
C ASP A 52 2.30 9.09 -4.74
N ILE A 53 1.10 9.09 -5.31
CA ILE A 53 -0.16 8.84 -4.59
C ILE A 53 -0.10 7.50 -3.86
N HIS A 54 0.32 6.43 -4.54
CA HIS A 54 0.44 5.11 -3.91
C HIS A 54 1.48 5.10 -2.77
N ARG A 55 2.60 5.81 -2.93
CA ARG A 55 3.59 5.95 -1.87
C ARG A 55 3.05 6.72 -0.67
N ILE A 56 2.25 7.76 -0.88
CA ILE A 56 1.62 8.53 0.21
C ILE A 56 0.62 7.66 0.98
N ILE A 57 -0.25 6.93 0.27
CA ILE A 57 -1.30 6.11 0.89
C ILE A 57 -0.71 4.93 1.66
N PHE A 58 0.30 4.25 1.09
CA PHE A 58 0.78 2.97 1.60
C PHE A 58 2.22 2.98 2.14
N GLY A 59 2.93 4.10 2.08
CA GLY A 59 4.36 4.16 2.41
C GLY A 59 4.70 3.91 3.88
N GLN A 60 3.72 4.01 4.78
CA GLN A 60 3.88 3.62 6.19
C GLN A 60 3.59 2.14 6.43
N ILE A 61 3.09 1.41 5.43
CA ILE A 61 2.68 0.01 5.53
C ILE A 61 3.65 -0.88 4.75
N TYR A 62 4.07 -0.46 3.56
CA TYR A 62 4.80 -1.31 2.61
C TYR A 62 6.09 -0.64 2.10
N ASP A 63 7.21 -1.36 2.17
CA ASP A 63 8.50 -0.92 1.60
C ASP A 63 8.45 -0.69 0.08
N TRP A 64 7.57 -1.41 -0.61
CA TRP A 64 7.38 -1.31 -2.05
C TRP A 64 6.32 -0.27 -2.45
N ALA A 65 5.81 0.52 -1.51
CA ALA A 65 4.80 1.52 -1.81
C ALA A 65 5.31 2.54 -2.83
N GLY A 66 4.52 2.72 -3.89
CA GLY A 66 4.88 3.56 -5.02
C GLY A 66 5.57 2.79 -6.14
N GLU A 67 5.92 1.52 -5.99
CA GLU A 67 6.49 0.72 -7.06
C GLU A 67 5.45 -0.10 -7.81
N PHE A 68 5.71 -0.32 -9.11
CA PHE A 68 4.89 -1.26 -9.86
C PHE A 68 5.18 -2.68 -9.42
N ARG A 69 4.13 -3.49 -9.35
CA ARG A 69 4.25 -4.92 -9.08
C ARG A 69 5.20 -5.60 -10.08
N SER A 70 6.07 -6.44 -9.57
CA SER A 70 6.97 -7.29 -10.38
C SER A 70 6.36 -8.65 -10.72
N ILE A 71 5.21 -8.99 -10.11
CA ILE A 71 4.48 -10.23 -10.35
C ILE A 71 3.08 -9.97 -10.91
N LYS A 72 2.54 -10.92 -11.69
CA LYS A 72 1.16 -10.85 -12.17
C LYS A 72 0.21 -11.13 -11.00
N ALA A 73 -0.61 -10.17 -10.60
CA ALA A 73 -1.72 -10.47 -9.69
C ALA A 73 -2.84 -11.17 -10.46
N LYS A 74 -3.42 -12.22 -9.87
CA LYS A 74 -4.72 -12.75 -10.29
C LYS A 74 -5.80 -11.99 -9.52
N ARG A 75 -6.86 -11.59 -10.21
CA ARG A 75 -8.09 -11.19 -9.51
C ARG A 75 -8.74 -12.45 -8.95
N ALA A 76 -9.12 -12.43 -7.68
CA ALA A 76 -10.09 -13.40 -7.18
C ALA A 76 -11.42 -13.15 -7.92
N ALA A 77 -12.03 -14.22 -8.41
CA ALA A 77 -13.28 -14.19 -9.17
C ALA A 77 -14.48 -13.86 -8.28
#